data_AF-A0A4Q9DDF0-F1
#
_entry.id   AF-A0A4Q9DDF0-F1
#
_cell.length_a   1.000
_cell.length_b   1.000
_cell.length_c   1.000
_cell.angle_alpha   90.00
_cell.angle_beta   90.00
_cell.angle_gamma   90.00
#
_symmetry.space_group_name_H-M   'P 1'
#
loop_
_entity.id
_entity.type
_entity.pdbx_description
1 polymer ?
#
loop_
_entity_poly.entity_id
_entity_poly.type
_entity_poly.pdbx_seq_one_letter_code
_entity_poly.pdbx_strand_id
1 'polypeptide(L)' 'MNYSKKALWLACHSEFGERLIEIAMEHLSLAKELSLNSRYMTTAKDREIAMTRIETLRQERDNIISLFEENRGKA' A
#
# COMPACT_ATOMS: atom_id res chain seq x y z
N MET A 1 8.98 -4.70 -3.89
CA MET A 1 10.30 -4.54 -3.22
C MET A 1 10.33 -5.41 -1.98
N ASN A 2 11.51 -5.88 -1.55
CA ASN A 2 11.66 -6.61 -0.29
C ASN A 2 12.32 -5.67 0.72
N TYR A 3 11.56 -5.25 1.73
CA TYR A 3 12.01 -4.29 2.75
C TYR A 3 12.60 -5.02 3.96
N SER A 4 13.62 -4.45 4.58
CA SER A 4 14.20 -4.95 5.81
C SER A 4 13.16 -4.90 6.94
N LYS A 5 13.20 -5.90 7.83
CA LYS A 5 12.31 -5.93 9.01
C LYS A 5 12.46 -4.67 9.88
N LYS A 6 13.67 -4.10 9.93
CA LYS A 6 13.96 -2.86 10.64
C LYS A 6 13.25 -1.66 10.01
N ALA A 7 13.31 -1.50 8.68
CA ALA A 7 12.65 -0.41 7.98
C ALA A 7 11.13 -0.47 8.17
N LEU A 8 10.54 -1.67 8.05
CA LEU A 8 9.12 -1.89 8.32
C LEU A 8 8.74 -1.51 9.74
N TRP A 9 9.53 -1.95 10.73
CA TRP A 9 9.28 -1.62 12.13
C TRP A 9 9.36 -0.11 12.36
N LEU A 10 10.39 0.57 11.86
CA LEU A 10 10.55 2.02 12.01
C LEU A 10 9.41 2.79 11.33
N ALA A 11 9.03 2.42 10.11
CA ALA A 11 7.95 3.07 9.38
C ALA A 11 6.62 2.97 10.14
N CYS A 12 6.29 1.80 10.69
CA CYS A 12 5.06 1.60 11.47
C CYS A 12 5.04 2.39 12.79
N HIS A 13 6.20 2.69 13.38
CA HIS A 13 6.32 3.44 14.64
C HIS A 13 6.69 4.92 14.44
N SER A 14 6.64 5.39 13.19
CA SER A 14 6.86 6.79 12.83
C SER A 14 5.52 7.54 12.67
N GLU A 15 5.58 8.82 12.31
CA GLU A 15 4.41 9.61 11.93
C GLU A 15 3.61 9.00 10.76
N PHE A 16 4.22 8.13 9.95
CA PHE A 16 3.54 7.44 8.85
C PHE A 16 2.77 6.18 9.26
N GLY A 17 2.84 5.77 10.53
CA GLY A 17 2.23 4.53 11.01
C GLY A 17 0.72 4.48 10.77
N GLU A 18 0.00 5.56 11.10
CA GLU A 18 -1.44 5.67 10.84
C GLU A 18 -1.74 5.59 9.34
N ARG A 19 -0.96 6.29 8.52
CA ARG A 19 -1.13 6.29 7.05
C ARG A 19 -0.92 4.89 6.45
N LEU A 20 0.04 4.13 6.96
CA LEU A 20 0.27 2.74 6.52
C LEU A 20 -0.92 1.82 6.87
N ILE A 21 -1.58 2.06 8.01
CA ILE A 21 -2.81 1.34 8.39
C ILE A 21 -3.94 1.69 7.42
N GLU A 22 -4.15 2.98 7.12
CA GLU A 22 -5.16 3.43 6.16
C GLU A 22 -4.95 2.78 4.79
N ILE A 23 -3.72 2.78 4.28
CA ILE A 23 -3.36 2.12 3.01
C ILE A 23 -3.73 0.62 3.04
N ALA A 24 -3.45 -0.06 4.15
CA ALA A 24 -3.81 -1.47 4.31
C ALA A 24 -5.34 -1.70 4.33
N MET A 25 -6.09 -0.81 4.99
CA MET A 25 -7.55 -0.85 5.00
C MET A 25 -8.15 -0.57 3.62
N GLU A 26 -7.61 0.40 2.88
CA GLU A 26 -8.01 0.70 1.51
C GLU A 26 -7.74 -0.50 0.58
N HIS A 27 -6.57 -1.13 0.69
CA HIS A 27 -6.28 -2.37 -0.05
C HIS A 27 -7.28 -3.48 0.27
N LEU A 28 -7.63 -3.66 1.53
CA LEU A 28 -8.63 -4.65 1.93
C LEU A 28 -10.01 -4.33 1.35
N SER A 29 -10.41 -3.06 1.36
CA SER A 29 -11.67 -2.60 0.78
C SER A 29 -11.73 -2.87 -0.72
N LEU A 30 -10.68 -2.50 -1.46
CA LEU A 30 -10.58 -2.74 -2.90
C LEU A 30 -10.57 -4.24 -3.24
N ALA A 31 -9.89 -5.06 -2.44
CA ALA A 31 -9.90 -6.51 -2.61
C ALA A 31 -11.31 -7.10 -2.41
N LYS A 32 -12.05 -6.62 -1.41
CA LYS A 32 -13.46 -7.01 -1.19
C LYS A 32 -14.35 -6.56 -2.33
N GLU A 33 -14.19 -5.34 -2.81
CA GLU A 33 -14.94 -4.80 -3.94
C GLU A 33 -14.69 -5.65 -5.20
N LEU A 34 -13.44 -5.94 -5.52
CA LEU A 34 -13.09 -6.77 -6.68
C LEU A 34 -13.60 -8.20 -6.56
N SER A 35 -13.65 -8.79 -5.35
CA SER A 35 -14.14 -10.16 -5.17
C SER A 35 -15.66 -10.25 -5.21
N LEU A 36 -16.34 -9.37 -4.46
CA LEU A 36 -17.80 -9.38 -4.28
C LEU A 36 -18.52 -8.78 -5.49
N ASN A 37 -17.98 -7.69 -6.05
CA ASN A 37 -18.53 -7.01 -7.21
C ASN A 37 -17.91 -7.50 -8.52
N SER A 38 -17.17 -8.62 -8.53
CA SER A 38 -16.66 -9.24 -9.76
C SER A 38 -17.74 -9.45 -10.84
N ARG A 39 -19.00 -9.65 -10.43
CA ARG A 39 -20.18 -9.75 -11.31
C ARG A 39 -20.77 -8.40 -11.76
N TYR A 40 -20.52 -7.31 -11.02
CA TYR A 40 -21.05 -5.97 -11.29
C TYR A 40 -20.01 -5.01 -11.88
N MET A 41 -18.71 -5.31 -11.74
CA MET A 41 -17.61 -4.69 -12.49
C MET A 41 -17.59 -5.25 -13.91
N THR A 42 -18.60 -4.84 -14.67
CA THR A 42 -18.90 -5.35 -16.02
C THR A 42 -17.99 -4.74 -17.09
N THR A 43 -17.33 -3.62 -16.80
CA THR A 43 -16.46 -2.95 -17.77
C THR A 43 -14.99 -3.17 -17.45
N ALA A 44 -14.17 -3.31 -18.51
CA ALA A 44 -12.71 -3.32 -18.39
C ALA A 44 -12.18 -2.05 -17.72
N LYS A 45 -12.90 -0.92 -17.90
CA LYS A 45 -12.56 0.38 -17.33
C LYS A 45 -12.67 0.40 -15.80
N ASP A 46 -13.71 -0.21 -15.22
CA ASP A 46 -13.86 -0.26 -13.76
C ASP A 46 -12.73 -1.05 -13.10
N ARG A 47 -12.31 -2.15 -13.74
CA ARG A 47 -11.15 -2.94 -13.31
C ARG A 47 -9.85 -2.14 -13.44
N GLU A 48 -9.67 -1.41 -14.53
CA GLU A 48 -8.50 -0.56 -14.74
C GLU A 48 -8.39 0.54 -13.69
N ILE A 49 -9.51 1.17 -13.32
CA ILE A 49 -9.55 2.18 -12.24
C ILE A 49 -9.13 1.55 -10.91
N ALA A 50 -9.71 0.40 -10.55
CA ALA A 50 -9.37 -0.29 -9.31
C ALA A 50 -7.89 -0.70 -9.27
N MET A 51 -7.36 -1.23 -10.38
CA MET A 51 -5.94 -1.59 -10.50
C MET A 51 -5.02 -0.37 -10.39
N THR A 52 -5.39 0.75 -11.03
CA THR A 52 -4.64 2.01 -10.94
C THR A 52 -4.58 2.51 -9.49
N ARG A 53 -5.69 2.40 -8.75
CA ARG A 53 -5.72 2.77 -7.33
C ARG A 53 -4.83 1.85 -6.49
N ILE A 54 -4.87 0.54 -6.75
CA ILE A 54 -3.98 -0.43 -6.08
C ILE A 54 -2.50 -0.08 -6.30
N GLU A 55 -2.10 0.23 -7.54
CA GLU A 55 -0.71 0.60 -7.83
C GLU A 55 -0.31 1.92 -7.19
N THR A 56 -1.21 2.90 -7.14
CA THR A 56 -0.97 4.17 -6.43
C THR A 56 -0.70 3.94 -4.94
N LEU A 57 -1.55 3.12 -4.29
CA LEU A 57 -1.38 2.77 -2.87
C LEU A 57 -0.11 1.97 -2.60
N ARG A 58 0.27 1.07 -3.52
CA ARG A 58 1.54 0.33 -3.46
C ARG A 58 2.72 1.28 -3.57
N GLN A 59 2.69 2.21 -4.51
CA GLN A 59 3.74 3.19 -4.69
C GLN A 59 3.87 4.10 -3.47
N GLU A 60 2.75 4.55 -2.90
CA GLU A 60 2.74 5.36 -1.68
C GLU A 60 3.37 4.62 -0.50
N ARG A 61 2.94 3.38 -0.25
CA ARG A 61 3.54 2.49 0.75
C ARG A 61 5.04 2.33 0.52
N ASP A 62 5.43 2.05 -0.72
CA ASP A 62 6.80 1.77 -1.09
C ASP A 62 7.70 3.01 -0.92
N ASN A 63 7.16 4.20 -1.20
CA ASN A 63 7.79 5.48 -0.95
C ASN A 63 7.95 5.76 0.55
N ILE A 64 6.94 5.44 1.37
CA ILE A 64 7.03 5.60 2.83
C ILE A 64 8.12 4.69 3.39
N ILE A 65 8.08 3.40 3.07
CA ILE A 65 9.02 2.42 3.66
C ILE A 65 10.45 2.67 3.17
N SER A 66 10.64 3.16 1.93
CA SER A 66 11.97 3.45 1.40
C SER A 66 12.70 4.56 2.18
N LEU A 67 11.97 5.49 2.83
CA LEU A 67 12.56 6.48 3.74
C LEU A 67 13.31 5.81 4.91
N PHE A 68 12.95 4.58 5.26
CA PHE A 68 13.50 3.83 6.38
C PHE A 68 14.46 2.70 5.96
N GLU A 69 14.56 2.38 4.67
CA GLU A 69 15.61 1.51 4.12
C GLU A 69 17.00 2.11 4.24
N GLU A 70 17.07 3.42 4.50
CA GLU A 70 18.29 4.18 4.61
C GLU A 70 18.38 5.09 5.83
N ASN A 71 18.18 4.54 7.02
CA ASN A 71 19.15 4.82 8.10
C ASN A 71 20.52 4.16 7.77
N ARG A 72 20.99 4.32 6.52
CA ARG A 72 22.23 3.78 5.95
C ARG A 72 23.40 4.51 6.60
N GLY A 73 24.01 3.90 7.61
CA GLY A 73 25.43 4.10 7.93
C GLY A 73 25.84 5.21 8.89
N LYS A 74 24.97 5.75 9.76
CA LYS A 74 25.42 6.61 10.88
C LYS A 74 24.63 6.37 12.17
N ALA A 75 25.21 5.55 13.04
CA ALA A 75 25.18 5.71 14.49
C ALA A 75 26.52 5.18 15.01
#